data_AF-A0AA38YRB5-F1
#
_entry.id   AF-A0AA38YRB5-F1
#
_cell.length_a   1.000
_cell.length_b   1.000
_cell.length_c   1.000
_cell.angle_alpha   90.00
_cell.angle_beta   90.00
_cell.angle_gamma   90.00
#
_symmetry.space_group_name_H-M   'P 1'
#
loop_
_entity.id
_entity.type
_entity.pdbx_description
1 polymer ?
#
loop_
_entity_poly.entity_id
_entity_poly.type
_entity_poly.pdbx_seq_one_letter_code
_entity_poly.pdbx_strand_id
1 'polypeptide(L)' 'MHCSNYKDGKRFTNKKVLVVGCGNFGMEIAYDLRDHGAITSIVVHNPIMSIFLHHFYNL' A
#
# COMPACT_ATOMS: atom_id res chain seq x y z
N MET A 1 -10.27 -6.33 -5.11
CA MET A 1 -9.10 -6.63 -5.98
C MET A 1 -7.96 -7.04 -5.07
N HIS A 2 -7.26 -8.14 -5.37
CA HIS A 2 -6.04 -8.50 -4.62
C HIS A 2 -4.83 -7.77 -5.22
N CYS A 3 -3.80 -7.51 -4.41
CA CYS A 3 -2.59 -6.78 -4.87
C CYS A 3 -1.91 -7.45 -6.06
N SER A 4 -1.96 -8.79 -6.16
CA SER A 4 -1.43 -9.58 -7.29
C SER A 4 -2.05 -9.24 -8.66
N ASN A 5 -3.22 -8.61 -8.68
CA ASN A 5 -3.92 -8.24 -9.91
C ASN A 5 -3.84 -6.73 -10.18
N TYR A 6 -3.29 -5.96 -9.23
CA TYR A 6 -3.01 -4.54 -9.42
C TYR A 6 -1.98 -4.36 -10.53
N LYS A 7 -2.15 -3.32 -11.34
CA LYS A 7 -1.23 -3.01 -12.46
C LYS A 7 -0.80 -1.55 -12.46
N ASP A 8 -1.75 -0.63 -12.30
CA ASP A 8 -1.50 0.80 -12.26
C ASP A 8 -2.65 1.54 -11.55
N GLY A 9 -2.35 2.75 -11.07
CA GLY A 9 -3.27 3.64 -10.40
C GLY A 9 -4.18 4.45 -11.34
N LYS A 10 -3.87 4.55 -12.64
CA LYS A 10 -4.64 5.34 -13.64
C LYS A 10 -6.08 4.87 -13.73
N ARG A 11 -6.33 3.57 -13.56
CA ARG A 11 -7.70 3.00 -13.57
C ARG A 11 -8.59 3.52 -12.42
N PHE A 12 -7.99 4.19 -11.43
CA PHE A 12 -8.63 4.66 -10.22
C PHE A 12 -8.63 6.19 -10.06
N THR A 13 -8.22 6.94 -11.07
CA THR A 13 -8.28 8.42 -11.05
C THR A 13 -9.66 8.92 -10.67
N ASN A 14 -9.73 9.87 -9.74
CA ASN A 14 -10.95 10.45 -9.16
C ASN A 14 -11.88 9.44 -8.45
N LYS A 15 -11.42 8.21 -8.18
CA LYS A 15 -12.18 7.22 -7.41
C LYS A 15 -11.74 7.20 -5.96
N LYS A 16 -12.67 6.88 -5.08
CA LYS A 16 -12.38 6.54 -3.68
C LYS A 16 -11.89 5.10 -3.62
N VAL A 17 -10.67 4.88 -3.13
CA VAL A 17 -10.06 3.55 -3.04
C VAL A 17 -9.61 3.27 -1.62
N LEU A 18 -10.04 2.13 -1.10
CA LEU A 18 -9.63 1.62 0.21
C LEU A 18 -8.57 0.54 0.01
N VAL A 19 -7.38 0.79 0.53
CA VAL A 19 -6.30 -0.21 0.61
C VAL A 19 -6.38 -0.89 1.98
N VAL A 20 -6.45 -2.22 1.99
CA VAL A 20 -6.55 -3.01 3.22
C VAL A 20 -5.20 -3.69 3.49
N GLY A 21 -4.55 -3.30 4.59
CA GLY A 21 -3.22 -3.78 5.01
C GLY A 21 -2.08 -2.79 4.71
N CYS A 22 -1.09 -2.68 5.62
CA CYS A 22 0.07 -1.78 5.51
C CYS A 22 1.41 -2.51 5.29
N GLY A 23 1.42 -3.65 4.62
CA GLY A 23 2.68 -4.26 4.16
C GLY A 23 3.33 -3.42 3.06
N ASN A 24 4.57 -3.74 2.68
CA ASN A 24 5.34 -3.01 1.66
C ASN A 24 4.51 -2.72 0.39
N PHE A 25 3.86 -3.76 -0.16
CA PHE A 25 2.98 -3.63 -1.33
C PHE A 25 1.75 -2.76 -1.09
N GLY A 26 1.14 -2.84 0.11
CA GLY A 26 -0.02 -2.02 0.44
C GLY A 26 0.32 -0.53 0.43
N MET A 27 1.50 -0.18 0.95
CA MET A 27 2.00 1.19 0.95
C MET A 27 2.34 1.67 -0.47
N GLU A 28 3.02 0.84 -1.26
CA GLU A 28 3.40 1.16 -2.65
C GLU A 28 2.17 1.37 -3.54
N ILE A 29 1.16 0.49 -3.42
CA ILE A 29 -0.11 0.63 -4.15
C ILE A 29 -0.86 1.88 -3.70
N ALA A 30 -0.90 2.19 -2.41
CA ALA A 30 -1.57 3.39 -1.92
C ALA A 30 -0.90 4.68 -2.44
N TYR A 31 0.43 4.66 -2.57
CA TYR A 31 1.20 5.75 -3.18
C TYR A 31 0.88 5.90 -4.67
N ASP A 32 0.97 4.82 -5.44
CA ASP A 32 0.71 4.84 -6.89
C ASP A 32 -0.73 5.29 -7.21
N LEU A 33 -1.70 4.85 -6.42
CA LEU A 33 -3.08 5.31 -6.52
C LEU A 33 -3.21 6.82 -6.27
N ARG A 34 -2.51 7.35 -5.25
CA ARG A 34 -2.55 8.78 -4.92
C ARG A 34 -1.90 9.63 -6.01
N ASP A 35 -0.76 9.20 -6.53
CA ASP A 35 -0.01 9.85 -7.61
C ASP A 35 -0.87 9.95 -8.88
N HIS A 36 -1.67 8.92 -9.16
CA HIS A 36 -2.63 8.90 -10.27
C HIS A 36 -3.97 9.60 -9.98
N GLY A 37 -4.07 10.37 -8.90
CA GLY A 37 -5.25 11.21 -8.61
C GLY A 37 -6.43 10.44 -8.01
N ALA A 38 -6.22 9.25 -7.44
CA ALA A 38 -7.24 8.59 -6.63
C ALA A 38 -7.36 9.24 -5.24
N ILE A 39 -8.54 9.14 -4.64
CA ILE A 39 -8.79 9.49 -3.24
C ILE A 39 -8.55 8.21 -2.43
N THR A 40 -7.33 8.04 -1.97
CA THR A 40 -6.90 6.85 -1.25
C THR A 40 -7.13 6.92 0.25
N SER A 41 -7.48 5.79 0.85
CA SER A 41 -7.54 5.58 2.30
C SER A 41 -6.94 4.21 2.61
N ILE A 42 -6.23 4.10 3.73
CA ILE A 42 -5.51 2.89 4.13
C ILE A 42 -6.08 2.39 5.45
N VAL A 43 -6.46 1.11 5.51
CA VAL A 43 -6.85 0.43 6.75
C VAL A 43 -5.70 -0.43 7.22
N VAL A 44 -5.27 -0.19 8.45
CA VAL A 44 -4.21 -0.96 9.10
C VAL A 44 -4.84 -1.87 10.14
N HIS A 45 -4.95 -3.17 9.82
CA HIS A 45 -5.47 -4.16 10.76
C HIS A 45 -4.38 -4.72 11.70
N ASN A 46 -3.12 -4.68 11.28
CA ASN A 46 -1.98 -5.00 12.13
C ASN A 46 -0.78 -4.16 11.66
N PRO A 47 -0.18 -3.29 12.50
CA PRO A 47 1.00 -2.53 12.13
C PRO A 47 2.18 -3.50 12.05
N ILE A 48 2.38 -4.12 10.88
CA ILE A 48 3.58 -4.90 10.62
C ILE A 48 4.69 -3.87 10.49
N MET A 49 5.49 -3.75 11.56
CA MET A 49 6.74 -3.01 11.60
C MET A 49 7.72 -3.68 10.62
N SER A 50 7.58 -3.40 9.33
CA SER A 50 8.57 -3.75 8.31
C SER A 50 9.67 -2.68 8.28
N ILE A 51 10.20 -2.32 9.46
CA ILE A 51 11.51 -1.70 9.56
C ILE A 51 12.46 -2.82 9.98
N PHE A 52 13.18 -3.37 9.00
CA PHE A 52 14.58 -3.77 9.18
C PHE A 52 14.97 -4.67 10.38
N LEU A 53 14.10 -5.52 10.93
CA LEU A 53 14.47 -6.39 12.06
C LEU A 53 15.45 -7.52 11.68
N HIS A 54 15.79 -7.73 10.40
CA HIS A 54 16.81 -8.73 10.07
C HIS A 54 18.25 -8.16 10.02
N HIS A 55 18.43 -6.84 9.90
CA HIS A 55 19.79 -6.25 9.83
C HIS A 55 20.30 -5.74 11.19
N PHE A 56 19.44 -5.63 12.20
CA PHE A 56 19.85 -5.19 13.55
C PHE A 56 19.89 -6.32 14.60
N TYR A 57 19.24 -7.47 14.38
CA TYR A 57 19.37 -8.63 15.30
C TYR A 57 20.66 -9.45 15.07
N ASN A 58 21.53 -9.02 14.14
CA ASN A 58 22.85 -9.60 13.88
C ASN A 58 23.99 -8.55 13.98
N LEU A 59 23.80 -7.49 14.77
CA LEU A 59 24.85 -6.52 15.13
C LEU A 59 24.89 -6.32 16.66
#